data_AF-W1DLY3-F1
#
_entry.id   AF-W1DLY3-F1
#
_cell.length_a   1.000
_cell.length_b   1.000
_cell.length_c   1.000
_cell.angle_alpha   90.00
_cell.angle_beta   90.00
_cell.angle_gamma   90.00
#
_symmetry.space_group_name_H-M   'P 1'
#
loop_
_entity.id
_entity.type
_entity.pdbx_description
1 polymer ?
#
loop_
_entity_poly.entity_id
_entity_poly.type
_entity_poly.pdbx_seq_one_letter_code
_entity_poly.pdbx_strand_id
1 'polypeptide(L)'
;MILGLSGGVDSSVTAMLLHRAIGKNLTCVFVDNGLLRLNEAQQVMEMFGDHFGLNIVHVEGEQRFLDALAGESDPEAKRKIIGRVFRGSVRRRSAEAGRRQMAGAGYHLP
;
A
#
# COMPACT_ATOMS: atom_id res chain seq x y z
N MET A 1 4.68 13.80 -2.85
CA MET A 1 5.13 12.77 -1.89
C MET A 1 4.30 11.53 -2.11
N ILE A 2 4.92 10.35 -2.13
CA ILE A 2 4.21 9.06 -2.25
C ILE A 2 4.25 8.32 -0.92
N LEU A 3 3.12 7.77 -0.50
CA LEU A 3 3.01 6.90 0.67
C LEU A 3 2.47 5.54 0.25
N GLY A 4 3.13 4.45 0.65
CA GLY A 4 2.55 3.11 0.55
C GLY A 4 1.54 2.89 1.68
N LEU A 5 0.29 2.64 1.32
CA LEU A 5 -0.81 2.40 2.25
C LEU A 5 -1.07 0.89 2.28
N SER A 6 -0.94 0.27 3.46
CA SER A 6 -1.10 -1.19 3.62
C SER A 6 -2.46 -1.59 4.20
N GLY A 7 -3.27 -0.62 4.65
CA GLY A 7 -4.53 -0.86 5.38
C GLY A 7 -4.35 -0.94 6.90
N GLY A 8 -3.11 -1.07 7.38
CA GLY A 8 -2.81 -1.05 8.82
C GLY A 8 -2.98 0.33 9.44
N VAL A 9 -3.39 0.35 10.72
CA VAL A 9 -3.67 1.57 11.51
C VAL A 9 -2.53 2.60 11.44
N ASP A 10 -1.27 2.17 11.55
CA ASP A 10 -0.11 3.07 11.52
C ASP A 10 0.04 3.81 10.18
N SER A 11 -0.13 3.08 9.07
CA SER A 11 -0.06 3.64 7.73
C SER A 11 -1.22 4.61 7.46
N SER A 12 -2.41 4.30 8.00
CA SER A 12 -3.61 5.13 7.93
C SER A 12 -3.47 6.43 8.70
N VAL A 13 -2.97 6.38 9.94
CA VAL A 13 -2.70 7.59 10.75
C VAL A 13 -1.64 8.45 10.06
N THR A 14 -0.58 7.83 9.54
CA THR A 14 0.47 8.56 8.81
C THR A 14 -0.07 9.23 7.56
N ALA A 15 -0.93 8.54 6.80
CA ALA A 15 -1.60 9.10 5.62
C ALA A 15 -2.41 10.34 5.97
N MET A 16 -3.17 10.30 7.07
CA MET A 16 -3.98 11.43 7.50
C MET A 16 -3.15 12.62 7.97
N LEU A 17 -2.08 12.38 8.73
CA LEU A 17 -1.18 13.45 9.18
C LEU A 17 -0.51 14.14 7.99
N LEU A 18 -0.02 13.36 7.03
CA LEU A 18 0.58 13.90 5.80
C LEU A 18 -0.48 14.62 4.95
N HIS A 19 -1.69 14.08 4.82
CA HIS A 19 -2.76 14.73 4.08
C HIS A 19 -3.10 16.09 4.69
N ARG A 20 -3.18 16.19 6.02
CA ARG A 20 -3.39 17.47 6.72
C ARG A 20 -2.25 18.47 6.47
N ALA A 21 -1.01 17.99 6.36
CA ALA A 21 0.16 18.85 6.18
C ALA A 21 0.39 19.31 4.73
N ILE A 22 0.20 18.42 3.74
CA ILE A 22 0.57 18.66 2.34
C ILE A 22 -0.58 18.48 1.34
N GLY A 23 -1.76 18.07 1.80
CA GLY A 23 -2.98 17.98 1.01
C GLY A 23 -2.81 17.19 -0.29
N LYS A 24 -3.15 17.83 -1.41
CA LYS A 24 -3.11 17.26 -2.77
C LYS A 24 -1.72 16.86 -3.27
N ASN A 25 -0.65 17.28 -2.57
CA ASN A 25 0.71 16.86 -2.91
C ASN A 25 1.05 15.46 -2.38
N LEU A 26 0.19 14.86 -1.56
CA LEU A 26 0.24 13.47 -1.16
C LEU A 26 -0.46 12.59 -2.20
N THR A 27 0.20 11.50 -2.58
CA THR A 27 -0.41 10.39 -3.32
C THR A 27 -0.20 9.11 -2.51
N CYS A 28 -1.28 8.45 -2.14
CA CYS A 28 -1.25 7.17 -1.46
C CYS A 28 -1.32 6.06 -2.50
N VAL A 29 -0.49 5.03 -2.35
CA VAL A 29 -0.53 3.83 -3.20
C VAL A 29 -1.00 2.69 -2.32
N PHE A 30 -2.21 2.22 -2.56
CA PHE A 30 -2.80 1.08 -1.89
C PHE A 30 -2.64 -0.15 -2.79
N VAL A 31 -1.93 -1.17 -2.30
CA VAL A 31 -1.68 -2.40 -3.06
C VAL A 31 -2.53 -3.51 -2.48
N ASP A 32 -3.54 -3.94 -3.24
CA ASP A 32 -4.31 -5.14 -2.90
C ASP A 32 -3.49 -6.37 -3.29
N ASN A 33 -3.06 -7.12 -2.28
CA ASN A 33 -2.24 -8.31 -2.44
C ASN A 33 -3.06 -9.60 -2.51
N GLY A 34 -4.39 -9.52 -2.47
CA GLY A 34 -5.27 -10.70 -2.44
C GLY A 34 -5.26 -11.46 -1.12
N LEU A 35 -4.59 -10.93 -0.09
CA LEU A 35 -4.47 -11.52 1.25
C LEU A 35 -5.14 -10.64 2.32
N LEU A 36 -5.95 -9.68 1.88
CA LEU A 36 -6.72 -8.78 2.74
C LEU A 36 -7.98 -9.47 3.28
N ARG A 37 -8.59 -8.90 4.31
CA ARG A 37 -9.89 -9.35 4.82
C ARG A 37 -11.00 -9.01 3.84
N LEU A 38 -12.12 -9.70 4.00
CA LEU A 38 -13.34 -9.45 3.22
C LEU A 38 -13.71 -7.97 3.26
N ASN A 39 -13.84 -7.37 2.07
CA ASN A 39 -14.20 -5.96 1.83
C ASN A 39 -13.21 -4.91 2.39
N GLU A 40 -12.03 -5.30 2.83
CA GLU A 40 -11.05 -4.36 3.39
C GLU A 40 -10.57 -3.33 2.35
N ALA A 41 -10.31 -3.77 1.12
CA ALA A 41 -9.94 -2.87 0.03
C ALA A 41 -11.02 -1.82 -0.25
N GLN A 42 -12.29 -2.25 -0.29
CA GLN A 42 -13.42 -1.33 -0.50
C GLN A 42 -13.53 -0.32 0.63
N GLN A 43 -13.47 -0.77 1.90
CA GLN A 43 -13.54 0.12 3.06
C GLN A 43 -12.41 1.15 3.08
N VAL A 44 -11.20 0.76 2.67
CA VAL A 44 -10.05 1.68 2.56
C VAL A 44 -10.31 2.74 1.48
N MET A 45 -10.81 2.35 0.31
CA MET A 45 -11.08 3.28 -0.78
C MET A 45 -12.23 4.25 -0.43
N GLU A 46 -13.32 3.75 0.14
CA GLU A 46 -14.45 4.59 0.59
C GLU A 46 -14.00 5.56 1.68
N MET A 47 -13.35 5.06 2.74
CA MET A 47 -12.95 5.89 3.87
C MET A 47 -11.91 6.94 3.46
N PHE A 48 -10.79 6.53 2.88
CA PHE A 48 -9.69 7.47 2.64
C PHE A 48 -9.89 8.25 1.34
N GLY A 49 -10.44 7.63 0.30
CA GLY A 49 -10.68 8.27 -0.99
C GLY A 49 -11.89 9.18 -0.94
N ASP A 50 -13.07 8.63 -0.68
CA ASP A 50 -14.34 9.37 -0.82
C ASP A 50 -14.62 10.29 0.38
N HIS A 51 -14.44 9.79 1.61
CA HIS A 51 -14.76 10.58 2.81
C HIS A 51 -13.68 11.63 3.14
N PHE A 52 -12.40 11.27 3.02
CA PHE A 52 -11.29 12.17 3.37
C PHE A 52 -10.64 12.87 2.17
N GLY A 53 -10.98 12.50 0.93
CA GLY A 53 -10.45 13.15 -0.26
C GLY A 53 -8.97 12.89 -0.50
N LEU A 54 -8.42 11.78 0.01
CA LEU A 54 -7.04 11.40 -0.29
C LEU A 54 -6.93 10.98 -1.75
N ASN A 55 -5.85 11.40 -2.40
CA ASN A 55 -5.50 10.89 -3.72
C ASN A 55 -4.91 9.49 -3.56
N ILE A 56 -5.73 8.46 -3.75
CA ILE A 56 -5.35 7.06 -3.62
C ILE A 56 -5.30 6.41 -4.99
N VAL A 57 -4.19 5.74 -5.25
CA VAL A 57 -4.02 4.85 -6.38
C VAL A 57 -4.18 3.43 -5.87
N HIS A 58 -5.26 2.78 -6.30
CA HIS A 58 -5.44 1.35 -6.12
C HIS A 58 -4.58 0.57 -7.12
N VAL A 59 -3.82 -0.41 -6.63
CA VAL A 59 -2.98 -1.30 -7.42
C VAL A 59 -3.41 -2.74 -7.15
N GLU A 60 -4.00 -3.37 -8.15
CA GLU A 60 -4.32 -4.79 -8.12
C GLU A 60 -3.03 -5.62 -8.23
N GLY A 61 -2.77 -6.45 -7.22
CA GLY A 61 -1.57 -7.25 -7.09
C GLY A 61 -1.82 -8.73 -6.80
N GLU A 62 -3.05 -9.14 -6.53
CA GLU A 62 -3.43 -10.49 -6.10
C GLU A 62 -2.65 -11.60 -6.82
N GLN A 63 -2.79 -11.69 -8.15
CA GLN A 63 -2.12 -12.73 -8.94
C GLN A 63 -0.60 -12.74 -8.72
N ARG A 64 0.02 -11.55 -8.67
CA ARG A 64 1.47 -11.42 -8.48
C ARG A 64 1.93 -11.89 -7.11
N PHE A 65 1.13 -11.67 -6.07
CA PHE A 65 1.45 -12.14 -4.73
C PHE A 65 1.20 -13.65 -4.61
N LEU A 66 0.08 -14.15 -5.13
CA LEU A 66 -0.25 -15.57 -5.12
C LEU A 66 0.77 -16.39 -5.92
N ASP A 67 1.17 -15.95 -7.11
CA ASP A 67 2.21 -16.59 -7.91
C ASP A 67 3.55 -16.61 -7.19
N ALA A 68 3.90 -15.52 -6.50
CA ALA A 68 5.16 -15.43 -5.75
C ALA A 68 5.17 -16.30 -4.49
N LEU A 69 3.99 -16.64 -3.95
CA LEU A 69 3.82 -17.49 -2.77
C LEU A 69 3.56 -18.96 -3.14
N ALA A 70 3.38 -19.28 -4.42
CA ALA A 70 3.08 -20.62 -4.87
C ALA A 70 4.18 -21.61 -4.46
N GLY A 71 3.79 -22.63 -3.70
CA GLY A 71 4.70 -23.68 -3.22
C GLY A 71 5.58 -23.29 -2.02
N GLU A 72 5.45 -22.08 -1.48
CA GLU A 72 6.22 -21.65 -0.31
C GLU A 72 5.48 -21.99 1.00
N SER A 73 6.13 -22.78 1.86
CA SER A 73 5.58 -23.19 3.15
C SER A 73 6.23 -22.46 4.33
N ASP A 74 7.48 -22.01 4.20
CA ASP A 74 8.22 -21.38 5.30
C ASP A 74 7.63 -20.01 5.66
N PRO A 75 7.18 -19.79 6.91
CA PRO A 75 6.59 -18.51 7.32
C PRO A 75 7.51 -17.31 7.11
N GLU A 76 8.81 -17.45 7.39
CA GLU A 76 9.79 -16.37 7.24
C GLU A 76 10.06 -16.05 5.77
N ALA A 77 10.16 -17.06 4.91
CA ALA A 77 10.25 -16.88 3.47
C ALA A 77 9.01 -16.16 2.91
N LYS A 78 7.79 -16.56 3.32
CA LYS A 78 6.55 -15.87 2.93
C LYS A 78 6.56 -14.39 3.31
N ARG A 79 6.95 -14.06 4.55
CA ARG A 79 7.08 -12.66 5.03
C ARG A 79 8.02 -11.85 4.14
N LYS A 80 9.18 -12.41 3.81
CA LYS A 80 10.17 -11.76 2.93
C LYS A 80 9.68 -11.59 1.49
N ILE A 81 8.96 -12.58 0.97
CA ILE A 81 8.36 -12.53 -0.38
C ILE A 81 7.31 -11.43 -0.45
N ILE A 82 6.33 -11.43 0.46
CA ILE A 82 5.26 -10.43 0.51
C ILE A 82 5.85 -9.03 0.59
N GLY A 83 6.80 -8.79 1.50
CA GLY A 83 7.45 -7.49 1.64
C GLY A 83 8.23 -7.07 0.38
N ARG A 84 8.88 -8.01 -0.31
CA ARG A 84 9.61 -7.74 -1.56
C ARG A 84 8.66 -7.37 -2.70
N VAL A 85 7.59 -8.14 -2.89
CA VAL A 85 6.60 -7.90 -3.95
C VAL A 85 5.91 -6.56 -3.71
N PHE A 86 5.51 -6.26 -2.47
CA PHE A 86 4.90 -4.99 -2.10
C PHE A 86 5.78 -3.79 -2.43
N ARG A 87 7.04 -3.78 -1.97
CA ARG A 87 8.00 -2.70 -2.30
C ARG A 87 8.18 -2.55 -3.81
N GLY A 88 8.21 -3.66 -4.54
CA GLY A 88 8.27 -3.67 -6.00
C GLY A 88 7.07 -2.98 -6.64
N SER A 89 5.85 -3.28 -6.18
CA SER A 89 4.60 -2.67 -6.67
C SER A 89 4.55 -1.17 -6.41
N VAL A 90 4.88 -0.73 -5.18
CA VAL A 90 4.90 0.70 -4.83
C VAL A 90 5.97 1.46 -5.63
N ARG A 91 7.19 0.89 -5.76
CA ARG A 91 8.27 1.51 -6.53
C ARG A 91 7.91 1.65 -8.01
N ARG A 92 7.30 0.63 -8.60
CA ARG A 92 6.82 0.68 -9.99
C ARG A 92 5.83 1.82 -10.18
N ARG A 93 4.84 1.92 -9.29
CA ARG A 93 3.82 2.98 -9.38
C ARG A 93 4.41 4.37 -9.17
N SER A 94 5.39 4.49 -8.28
CA SER A 94 6.14 5.73 -8.05
C SER A 94 6.89 6.23 -9.29
N ALA A 95 7.53 5.31 -10.03
CA ALA A 95 8.20 5.63 -11.28
C ALA A 95 7.21 6.08 -12.36
N GLU A 96 6.07 5.41 -12.51
CA GLU A 96 5.00 5.78 -13.47
C GLU A 96 4.40 7.16 -13.16
N ALA A 97 4.26 7.51 -11.88
CA ALA A 97 3.76 8.81 -11.45
C ALA A 97 4.78 9.96 -11.57
N GLY A 98 6.02 9.69 -11.97
CA GLY A 98 7.09 10.69 -12.11
C GLY A 98 7.52 11.36 -10.80
N ARG A 99 7.11 10.84 -9.64
CA ARG A 99 7.39 11.45 -8.31
C ARG A 99 8.52 10.68 -7.61
N ARG A 100 9.61 11.38 -7.25
CA ARG A 100 10.82 10.76 -6.67
C ARG A 100 10.87 10.70 -5.13
N GLN A 101 10.00 11.41 -4.41
CA GLN A 101 9.99 11.43 -2.93
C GLN A 101 8.97 10.45 -2.35
N MET A 102 9.48 9.41 -1.66
CA MET A 102 8.67 8.45 -0.89
C MET A 102 8.72 8.76 0.60
N ALA A 103 7.56 8.82 1.24
CA ALA A 103 7.40 8.86 2.68
C ALA A 103 7.69 7.46 3.25
N GLY A 104 8.64 7.35 4.17
CA GLY A 104 8.80 6.15 4.98
C GLY A 104 7.81 6.17 6.14
N ALA A 105 6.54 5.80 5.91
CA ALA A 105 5.74 5.29 7.02
C ALA A 105 6.31 3.94 7.40
N GLY A 106 6.47 3.67 8.71
CA GLY A 106 7.01 2.41 9.21
C GLY A 106 6.40 1.22 8.47
N TYR A 107 7.20 0.59 7.62
CA TYR A 107 6.88 -0.70 7.01
C TYR A 107 7.02 -1.77 8.10
N HIS A 108 6.23 -1.69 9.17
CA HIS A 108 6.16 -2.75 10.16
C HIS A 108 5.23 -3.81 9.57
N LEU A 109 5.84 -4.73 8.80
CA LEU A 109 5.24 -6.04 8.57
C LEU A 109 5.25 -6.77 9.92
N PRO A 110 4.13 -7.34 10.37
CA PRO A 110 4.10 -8.18 11.57
C PRO A 110 5.01 -9.41 11.42
#